data_AF-A0AA36NI08-F1
#
_entry.id   AF-A0AA36NI08-F1
#
_cell.length_a   1.000
_cell.length_b   1.000
_cell.length_c   1.000
_cell.angle_alpha   90.00
_cell.angle_beta   90.00
_cell.angle_gamma   90.00
#
_symmetry.space_group_name_H-M   'P 1'
#
loop_
_entity.id
_entity.type
_entity.pdbx_description
1 polymer ?
#
loop_
_entity_poly.entity_id
_entity_poly.type
_entity_poly.pdbx_seq_one_letter_code
_entity_poly.pdbx_strand_id
1 'polypeptide(L)'
;MFATIVKGRMGNMEVAGVTLHELLDSSAIANQTRDLDCVEVFTVANSVKNAALEKNFSAESYDYLQDGNASVTTRAGLLQAGSLVARIRDGGLCTLAPECKTFTFACSSVTQRTKGNFGGKEDSAVVQNGNSIALAALMLFILALARGVFACLENPAGSCLFSFLKPWLEKLEACMDLFFSGRQASSGIGPRLIYYCVDRCTFVLQKPTFQKKYKFMCSGTWFQPVAKVCTCPGRKKKKHLELMVRKKKGGKVQVNGTDQLKGSGLYPAELGAAIVLAWMHSKTAPAPTAPGPDFEDPWAEKAADTQPKKRARQQEKSSSSRPKKRAKQQEKSSCSRPAGAAGKQTLKKPAAQLQEPDFDPWG
;
A
#
# COMPACT_ATOMS: atom_id res chain seq x y z
N MET A 1 -8.51 -26.20 2.11
CA MET A 1 -8.92 -26.15 0.69
C MET A 1 -8.56 -24.81 0.03
N PHE A 2 -9.02 -23.63 0.51
CA PHE A 2 -8.58 -22.35 -0.08
C PHE A 2 -7.05 -22.17 -0.09
N ALA A 3 -6.38 -22.46 1.04
CA ALA A 3 -4.92 -22.45 1.12
C ALA A 3 -4.24 -23.31 0.04
N THR A 4 -4.79 -24.49 -0.26
CA THR A 4 -4.27 -25.39 -1.31
C THR A 4 -4.35 -24.75 -2.70
N ILE A 5 -5.47 -24.09 -3.03
CA ILE A 5 -5.67 -23.42 -4.32
C ILE A 5 -4.68 -22.25 -4.46
N VAL A 6 -4.56 -21.42 -3.42
CA VAL A 6 -3.64 -20.29 -3.38
C VAL A 6 -2.20 -20.75 -3.57
N LYS A 7 -1.76 -21.79 -2.87
CA LYS A 7 -0.40 -22.35 -3.00
C LYS A 7 -0.08 -22.75 -4.44
N GLY A 8 -1.02 -23.38 -5.15
CA GLY A 8 -0.82 -23.79 -6.54
C GLY A 8 -0.70 -22.63 -7.54
N ARG A 9 -1.23 -21.44 -7.22
CA ARG A 9 -1.29 -20.31 -8.16
C ARG A 9 -0.41 -19.12 -7.79
N MET A 10 -0.03 -19.02 -6.52
CA MET A 10 0.68 -17.88 -5.95
C MET A 10 1.87 -18.30 -5.09
N GLY A 11 2.25 -19.58 -5.08
CA GLY A 11 3.32 -20.12 -4.24
C GLY A 11 4.70 -19.52 -4.51
N ASN A 12 4.92 -18.91 -5.67
CA ASN A 12 6.15 -18.22 -6.03
C ASN A 12 6.25 -16.79 -5.48
N MET A 13 5.23 -16.30 -4.76
CA MET A 13 5.33 -15.06 -4.00
C MET A 13 6.30 -15.27 -2.84
N GLU A 14 7.35 -14.44 -2.79
CA GLU A 14 8.42 -14.55 -1.80
C GLU A 14 8.80 -13.16 -1.29
N VAL A 15 9.04 -13.06 0.02
CA VAL A 15 9.65 -11.90 0.66
C VAL A 15 10.69 -12.40 1.65
N ALA A 16 11.92 -11.88 1.54
CA ALA A 16 13.01 -12.19 2.47
C ALA A 16 13.31 -13.69 2.63
N GLY A 17 13.23 -14.47 1.54
CA GLY A 17 13.42 -15.91 1.57
C GLY A 17 12.25 -16.70 2.17
N VAL A 18 11.15 -16.05 2.55
CA VAL A 18 9.92 -16.72 3.00
C VAL A 18 8.93 -16.73 1.84
N THR A 19 8.57 -17.93 1.39
CA THR A 19 7.53 -18.09 0.36
C THR A 19 6.14 -18.06 0.97
N LEU A 20 5.12 -17.76 0.16
CA LEU A 20 3.73 -17.87 0.59
C LEU A 20 3.37 -19.32 0.98
N HIS A 21 3.99 -20.29 0.32
CA HIS A 21 3.84 -21.70 0.68
C HIS A 21 4.35 -21.98 2.09
N GLU A 22 5.57 -21.53 2.40
CA GLU A 22 6.15 -21.65 3.73
C GLU A 22 5.27 -20.98 4.79
N LEU A 23 4.77 -19.78 4.52
CA LEU A 23 3.92 -19.05 5.45
C LEU A 23 2.59 -19.78 5.73
N LEU A 24 1.98 -20.39 4.70
CA LEU A 24 0.71 -21.11 4.82
C LEU A 24 0.86 -22.51 5.43
N ASP A 25 2.00 -23.18 5.22
CA ASP A 25 2.23 -24.58 5.63
C ASP A 25 3.14 -24.73 6.85
N SER A 26 3.75 -23.65 7.34
CA SER A 26 4.56 -23.68 8.55
C SER A 26 3.75 -24.30 9.68
N SER A 27 4.22 -25.42 10.22
CA SER A 27 3.57 -26.11 11.34
C SER A 27 3.44 -25.20 12.56
N ALA A 28 4.42 -24.30 12.76
CA ALA A 28 4.38 -23.28 13.80
C ALA A 28 3.22 -22.29 13.61
N ILE A 29 2.82 -22.00 12.37
CA ILE A 29 1.70 -21.10 12.04
C ILE A 29 0.39 -21.87 12.02
N ALA A 30 0.37 -23.07 11.45
CA ALA A 30 -0.83 -23.91 11.33
C ALA A 30 -1.35 -24.41 12.68
N ASN A 31 -0.44 -24.74 13.61
CA ASN A 31 -0.78 -25.23 14.95
C ASN A 31 -0.90 -24.12 15.99
N GLN A 32 -0.80 -22.86 15.57
CA GLN A 32 -0.86 -21.73 16.48
C GLN A 32 -2.26 -21.62 17.12
N THR A 33 -2.29 -21.43 18.44
CA THR A 33 -3.53 -21.22 19.18
C THR A 33 -4.25 -19.98 18.65
N ARG A 34 -5.55 -20.13 18.36
CA ARG A 34 -6.38 -19.03 17.87
C ARG A 34 -7.05 -18.29 19.03
N ASP A 35 -6.29 -17.44 19.71
CA ASP A 35 -6.72 -16.75 20.93
C ASP A 35 -7.01 -15.26 20.73
N LEU A 36 -6.72 -14.68 19.56
CA LEU A 36 -6.99 -13.27 19.26
C LEU A 36 -8.26 -13.11 18.42
N ASP A 37 -9.00 -12.04 18.67
CA ASP A 37 -10.15 -11.65 17.86
C ASP A 37 -9.77 -10.62 16.79
N CYS A 38 -8.76 -9.78 17.04
CA CYS A 38 -8.33 -8.72 16.15
C CYS A 38 -6.80 -8.55 16.14
N VAL A 39 -6.21 -8.31 14.96
CA VAL A 39 -4.81 -7.89 14.82
C VAL A 39 -4.71 -6.71 13.85
N GLU A 40 -4.00 -5.67 14.27
CA GLU A 40 -3.68 -4.49 13.46
C GLU A 40 -2.19 -4.48 13.10
N VAL A 41 -1.87 -4.59 11.82
CA VAL A 41 -0.48 -4.67 11.31
C VAL A 41 -0.13 -3.37 10.58
N PHE A 42 1.11 -2.90 10.75
CA PHE A 42 1.63 -1.61 10.28
C PHE A 42 0.94 -0.41 10.95
N THR A 43 0.76 -0.49 12.27
CA THR A 43 0.10 0.59 13.02
C THR A 43 1.00 1.27 14.05
N VAL A 44 0.92 2.59 14.01
CA VAL A 44 1.52 3.47 15.02
C VAL A 44 0.46 3.95 16.02
N ALA A 45 -0.79 4.13 15.57
CA ALA A 45 -1.86 4.69 16.40
C ALA A 45 -2.67 3.64 17.16
N ASN A 46 -2.56 2.35 16.79
CA ASN A 46 -3.33 1.25 17.37
C ASN A 46 -4.84 1.52 17.39
N SER A 47 -5.37 2.25 16.39
CA SER A 47 -6.74 2.75 16.42
C SER A 47 -7.78 1.63 16.34
N VAL A 48 -7.49 0.58 15.57
CA VAL A 48 -8.39 -0.59 15.46
C VAL A 48 -8.20 -1.49 16.68
N LYS A 49 -6.95 -1.74 17.10
CA LYS A 49 -6.64 -2.52 18.32
C LYS A 49 -7.36 -1.94 19.54
N ASN A 50 -7.18 -0.65 19.81
CA ASN A 50 -7.75 0.01 20.99
C ASN A 50 -9.29 -0.03 20.95
N ALA A 51 -9.90 0.23 19.79
CA ALA A 51 -11.33 0.10 19.62
C ALA A 51 -11.86 -1.33 19.85
N ALA A 52 -11.08 -2.36 19.48
CA ALA A 52 -11.45 -3.75 19.75
C ALA A 52 -11.35 -4.08 21.25
N LEU A 53 -10.29 -3.63 21.93
CA LEU A 53 -10.13 -3.79 23.37
C LEU A 53 -11.27 -3.12 24.15
N GLU A 54 -11.71 -1.92 23.75
CA GLU A 54 -12.87 -1.22 24.33
C GLU A 54 -14.19 -2.01 24.20
N LYS A 55 -14.27 -2.97 23.27
CA LYS A 55 -15.40 -3.89 23.09
C LYS A 55 -15.15 -5.26 23.72
N ASN A 56 -14.14 -5.38 24.59
CA ASN A 56 -13.72 -6.60 25.29
C ASN A 56 -13.26 -7.73 24.35
N PHE A 57 -12.78 -7.40 23.16
CA PHE A 57 -12.13 -8.37 22.28
C PHE A 57 -10.65 -8.49 22.60
N SER A 58 -10.07 -9.68 22.43
CA SER A 58 -8.63 -9.87 22.51
C SER A 58 -7.97 -9.31 21.25
N ALA A 59 -7.09 -8.32 21.39
CA ALA A 59 -6.49 -7.65 20.23
C ALA A 59 -5.01 -7.33 20.41
N GLU A 60 -4.25 -7.45 19.32
CA GLU A 60 -2.83 -7.14 19.28
C GLU A 60 -2.45 -6.28 18.07
N SER A 61 -1.24 -5.73 18.11
CA SER A 61 -0.68 -4.88 17.05
C SER A 61 0.71 -5.34 16.67
N TYR A 62 1.10 -5.10 15.41
CA TYR A 62 2.44 -5.35 14.92
C TYR A 62 2.94 -4.19 14.08
N ASP A 63 4.06 -3.58 14.48
CA ASP A 63 4.69 -2.50 13.72
C ASP A 63 6.21 -2.50 13.97
N TYR A 64 6.97 -2.39 12.88
CA TYR A 64 8.43 -2.42 12.92
C TYR A 64 9.05 -1.16 13.53
N LEU A 65 8.28 -0.07 13.67
CA LEU A 65 8.70 1.13 14.39
C LEU A 65 8.62 0.95 15.90
N GLN A 66 7.89 -0.05 16.39
CA GLN A 66 7.81 -0.37 17.83
C GLN A 66 8.94 -1.31 18.26
N ASP A 67 9.40 -2.18 17.36
CA ASP A 67 10.51 -3.11 17.58
C ASP A 67 11.36 -3.18 16.30
N GLY A 68 12.62 -2.72 16.36
CA GLY A 68 13.52 -2.69 15.20
C GLY A 68 13.77 -4.07 14.57
N ASN A 69 13.54 -5.16 15.31
CA ASN A 69 13.63 -6.52 14.79
C ASN A 69 12.31 -7.00 14.12
N ALA A 70 11.24 -6.24 14.24
CA ALA A 70 9.90 -6.57 13.73
C ALA A 70 9.66 -6.12 12.28
N SER A 71 10.72 -5.93 11.48
CA SER A 71 10.54 -5.61 10.07
C SER A 71 10.05 -6.83 9.28
N VAL A 72 8.88 -6.68 8.64
CA VAL A 72 8.31 -7.69 7.71
C VAL A 72 9.16 -7.93 6.46
N THR A 73 10.20 -7.12 6.23
CA THR A 73 11.16 -7.34 5.15
C THR A 73 12.34 -8.20 5.56
N THR A 74 12.34 -8.69 6.80
CA THR A 74 13.24 -9.74 7.28
C THR A 74 12.47 -11.05 7.42
N ARG A 75 13.18 -12.18 7.30
CA ARG A 75 12.59 -13.51 7.50
C ARG A 75 11.95 -13.64 8.89
N ALA A 76 12.66 -13.22 9.93
CA ALA A 76 12.19 -13.31 11.31
C ALA A 76 10.93 -12.45 11.54
N GLY A 77 10.95 -11.18 11.11
CA GLY A 77 9.82 -10.28 11.30
C GLY A 77 8.59 -10.72 10.50
N LEU A 78 8.76 -11.20 9.26
CA LEU A 78 7.63 -11.72 8.48
C LEU A 78 6.99 -12.95 9.13
N LEU A 79 7.80 -13.89 9.63
CA LEU A 79 7.28 -15.07 10.36
C LEU A 79 6.61 -14.69 11.68
N GLN A 80 7.14 -13.69 12.39
CA GLN A 80 6.52 -13.18 13.62
C GLN A 80 5.17 -12.51 13.34
N ALA A 81 5.09 -11.65 12.33
CA ALA A 81 3.83 -11.04 11.87
C ALA A 81 2.83 -12.12 11.43
N GLY A 82 3.29 -13.12 10.67
CA GLY A 82 2.49 -14.25 10.23
C GLY A 82 1.95 -15.07 11.41
N SER A 83 2.79 -15.35 12.41
CA SER A 83 2.39 -16.02 13.64
C SER A 83 1.30 -15.25 14.39
N LEU A 84 1.44 -13.92 14.49
CA LEU A 84 0.41 -13.07 15.10
C LEU A 84 -0.91 -13.11 14.33
N VAL A 85 -0.87 -13.02 12.99
CA VAL A 85 -2.06 -13.14 12.14
C VAL A 85 -2.72 -14.52 12.26
N ALA A 86 -1.94 -15.59 12.42
CA ALA A 86 -2.47 -16.94 12.57
C ALA A 86 -3.18 -17.20 13.91
N ARG A 87 -2.86 -16.41 14.95
CA ARG A 87 -3.58 -16.40 16.24
C ARG A 87 -4.99 -15.85 16.15
N ILE A 88 -5.36 -15.20 15.05
CA ILE A 88 -6.72 -14.67 14.88
C ILE A 88 -7.71 -15.83 14.72
N ARG A 89 -8.81 -15.80 15.49
CA ARG A 89 -9.94 -16.74 15.42
C ARG A 89 -10.64 -16.70 14.06
N ASP A 90 -11.36 -17.78 13.76
CA ASP A 90 -12.24 -17.79 12.59
C ASP A 90 -13.29 -16.68 12.69
N GLY A 91 -13.54 -15.96 11.60
CA GLY A 91 -14.34 -14.74 11.60
C GLY A 91 -13.74 -13.57 12.38
N GLY A 92 -12.46 -13.63 12.79
CA GLY A 92 -11.75 -12.51 13.42
C GLY A 92 -11.50 -11.34 12.47
N LEU A 93 -10.74 -10.34 12.90
CA LEU A 93 -10.40 -9.14 12.12
C LEU A 93 -8.88 -8.99 11.94
N CYS A 94 -8.44 -8.74 10.70
CA CYS A 94 -7.07 -8.34 10.38
C CYS A 94 -7.09 -7.04 9.57
N THR A 95 -6.42 -6.00 10.06
CA THR A 95 -6.28 -4.74 9.33
C THR A 95 -4.81 -4.47 9.04
N LEU A 96 -4.48 -4.20 7.77
CA LEU A 96 -3.11 -3.99 7.29
C LEU A 96 -3.01 -2.60 6.66
N ALA A 97 -2.09 -1.77 7.13
CA ALA A 97 -1.87 -0.41 6.60
C ALA A 97 -0.40 -0.16 6.25
N PRO A 98 0.19 -0.92 5.29
CA PRO A 98 1.61 -0.81 4.98
C PRO A 98 2.00 0.61 4.55
N GLU A 99 3.26 0.96 4.78
CA GLU A 99 3.74 2.29 4.47
C GLU A 99 3.55 2.67 3.00
N CYS A 100 3.00 3.86 2.78
CA CYS A 100 2.75 4.38 1.45
C CYS A 100 3.91 5.20 0.86
N LYS A 101 4.99 5.43 1.63
CA LYS A 101 6.02 6.45 1.33
C LYS A 101 6.69 6.26 -0.04
N THR A 102 6.76 5.03 -0.56
CA THR A 102 7.36 4.72 -1.86
C THR A 102 6.32 4.57 -2.99
N PHE A 103 5.03 4.64 -2.69
CA PHE A 103 3.94 4.45 -3.65
C PHE A 103 3.10 5.73 -3.90
N THR A 104 3.38 6.83 -3.20
CA THR A 104 2.66 8.09 -3.41
C THR A 104 3.26 8.94 -4.54
N PHE A 105 2.50 9.92 -5.03
CA PHE A 105 2.99 10.84 -6.06
C PHE A 105 4.20 11.67 -5.57
N ALA A 106 4.33 11.92 -4.25
CA ALA A 106 5.36 12.79 -3.71
C ALA A 106 6.77 12.20 -3.90
N CYS A 107 6.88 10.87 -3.95
CA CYS A 107 8.15 10.18 -4.15
C CYS A 107 8.36 9.70 -5.59
N SER A 108 7.49 10.05 -6.55
CA SER A 108 7.52 9.46 -7.90
C SER A 108 8.79 9.84 -8.68
N SER A 109 9.37 11.02 -8.44
CA SER A 109 10.64 11.42 -9.06
C SER A 109 11.83 10.59 -8.57
N VAL A 110 11.82 10.18 -7.29
CA VAL A 110 12.89 9.38 -6.66
C VAL A 110 12.72 7.89 -6.98
N THR A 111 11.50 7.38 -6.79
CA THR A 111 11.17 5.97 -6.99
C THR A 111 11.01 5.58 -8.46
N GLN A 112 10.85 6.56 -9.34
CA GLN A 112 10.58 6.38 -10.78
C GLN A 112 9.37 5.48 -11.09
N ARG A 113 8.43 5.34 -10.14
CA ARG A 113 7.17 4.63 -10.39
C ARG A 113 6.32 5.44 -11.36
N THR A 114 5.82 4.77 -12.39
CA THR A 114 4.93 5.36 -13.41
C THR A 114 3.75 4.44 -13.68
N LYS A 115 2.77 4.90 -14.47
CA LYS A 115 1.64 4.05 -14.89
C LYS A 115 2.06 2.80 -15.67
N GLY A 116 3.23 2.80 -16.30
CA GLY A 116 3.78 1.65 -17.03
C GLY A 116 4.86 0.89 -16.26
N ASN A 117 5.31 1.41 -15.12
CA ASN A 117 6.29 0.79 -14.25
C ASN A 117 5.89 1.04 -12.80
N PHE A 118 4.93 0.26 -12.29
CA PHE A 118 4.54 0.36 -10.90
C PHE A 118 5.59 -0.22 -9.95
N GLY A 119 6.54 -1.03 -10.43
CA GLY A 119 7.66 -1.58 -9.65
C GLY A 119 8.74 -0.55 -9.31
N GLY A 120 8.84 0.53 -10.10
CA GLY A 120 9.77 1.63 -9.89
C GLY A 120 11.19 1.33 -10.34
N LYS A 121 12.15 2.05 -9.77
CA LYS A 121 13.59 1.87 -10.00
C LYS A 121 14.09 0.68 -9.19
N GLU A 122 14.11 -0.51 -9.77
CA GLU A 122 14.34 -1.78 -9.04
C GLU A 122 15.75 -1.92 -8.44
N ASP A 123 16.73 -1.13 -8.88
CA ASP A 123 18.07 -1.07 -8.29
C ASP A 123 18.15 -0.18 -7.02
N SER A 124 17.06 0.53 -6.69
CA SER A 124 16.98 1.38 -5.51
C SER A 124 16.56 0.57 -4.29
N ALA A 125 17.41 0.52 -3.27
CA ALA A 125 17.10 -0.14 -1.99
C ALA A 125 15.77 0.34 -1.37
N VAL A 126 15.46 1.64 -1.49
CA VAL A 126 14.18 2.21 -1.01
C VAL A 126 12.98 1.62 -1.75
N VAL A 127 13.09 1.47 -3.07
CA VAL A 127 12.03 0.88 -3.91
C VAL A 127 11.89 -0.62 -3.63
N GLN A 128 13.01 -1.34 -3.53
CA GLN A 128 13.03 -2.77 -3.20
C GLN A 128 12.38 -3.03 -1.83
N ASN A 129 12.73 -2.23 -0.81
CA ASN A 129 12.11 -2.32 0.51
C ASN A 129 10.61 -2.03 0.45
N GLY A 130 10.19 -1.00 -0.29
CA GLY A 130 8.77 -0.70 -0.51
C GLY A 130 7.99 -1.82 -1.19
N ASN A 131 8.58 -2.44 -2.23
CA ASN A 131 8.00 -3.60 -2.91
C ASN A 131 7.86 -4.79 -1.94
N SER A 132 8.89 -5.03 -1.13
CA SER A 132 8.92 -6.11 -0.14
C SER A 132 7.83 -5.91 0.93
N ILE A 133 7.67 -4.71 1.47
CA ILE A 133 6.58 -4.39 2.43
C ILE A 133 5.21 -4.62 1.80
N ALA A 134 5.00 -4.17 0.56
CA ALA A 134 3.72 -4.35 -0.12
C ALA A 134 3.39 -5.83 -0.39
N LEU A 135 4.37 -6.62 -0.80
CA LEU A 135 4.21 -8.06 -0.98
C LEU A 135 3.99 -8.78 0.36
N ALA A 136 4.73 -8.43 1.41
CA ALA A 136 4.54 -8.97 2.75
C ALA A 136 3.13 -8.69 3.27
N ALA A 137 2.64 -7.46 3.11
CA ALA A 137 1.27 -7.10 3.48
C ALA A 137 0.23 -7.94 2.73
N LEU A 138 0.45 -8.22 1.44
CA LEU A 138 -0.42 -9.10 0.67
C LEU A 138 -0.30 -10.57 1.13
N MET A 139 0.89 -11.07 1.46
CA MET A 139 1.05 -12.42 2.03
C MET A 139 0.29 -12.59 3.33
N LEU A 140 0.38 -11.60 4.24
CA LEU A 140 -0.35 -11.58 5.50
C LEU A 140 -1.87 -11.47 5.28
N PHE A 141 -2.30 -10.66 4.31
CA PHE A 141 -3.71 -10.58 3.90
C PHE A 141 -4.23 -11.94 3.41
N ILE A 142 -3.47 -12.63 2.56
CA ILE A 142 -3.82 -13.96 2.04
C ILE A 142 -3.85 -15.00 3.16
N LEU A 143 -2.89 -14.95 4.09
CA LEU A 143 -2.89 -15.80 5.30
C LEU A 143 -4.17 -15.58 6.10
N ALA A 144 -4.57 -14.33 6.36
CA ALA A 144 -5.82 -14.01 7.06
C ALA A 144 -7.05 -14.62 6.33
N LEU A 145 -7.14 -14.45 5.00
CA LEU A 145 -8.21 -15.06 4.21
C LEU A 145 -8.22 -16.60 4.31
N ALA A 146 -7.06 -17.24 4.18
CA ALA A 146 -6.91 -18.69 4.29
C ALA A 146 -7.30 -19.24 5.66
N ARG A 147 -7.32 -18.37 6.66
CA ARG A 147 -7.72 -18.64 8.04
C ARG A 147 -9.19 -18.28 8.31
N GLY A 148 -9.95 -17.77 7.34
CA GLY A 148 -11.35 -17.37 7.52
C GLY A 148 -11.52 -16.05 8.28
N VAL A 149 -10.50 -15.22 8.28
CA VAL A 149 -10.47 -13.92 8.97
C VAL A 149 -10.99 -12.82 8.03
N PHE A 150 -11.77 -11.88 8.55
CA PHE A 150 -12.11 -10.65 7.83
C PHE A 150 -10.85 -9.79 7.70
N ALA A 151 -10.44 -9.49 6.48
CA ALA A 151 -9.20 -8.76 6.23
C ALA A 151 -9.47 -7.47 5.46
N CYS A 152 -8.74 -6.41 5.79
CA CYS A 152 -8.62 -5.23 4.93
C CYS A 152 -7.17 -4.77 4.77
N LEU A 153 -6.79 -4.41 3.54
CA LEU A 153 -5.51 -3.79 3.19
C LEU A 153 -5.75 -2.33 2.78
N GLU A 154 -5.09 -1.40 3.43
CA GLU A 154 -5.28 0.03 3.22
C GLU A 154 -4.04 0.72 2.64
N ASN A 155 -4.30 1.71 1.79
CA ASN A 155 -3.31 2.72 1.41
C ASN A 155 -4.03 4.00 0.98
N PRO A 156 -3.35 5.18 0.95
CA PRO A 156 -3.96 6.39 0.44
C PRO A 156 -4.54 6.20 -0.96
N ALA A 157 -5.71 6.79 -1.23
CA ALA A 157 -6.44 6.51 -2.48
C ALA A 157 -5.69 6.90 -3.76
N GLY A 158 -4.74 7.85 -3.67
CA GLY A 158 -3.87 8.23 -4.78
C GLY A 158 -2.56 7.43 -4.88
N SER A 159 -2.37 6.43 -4.02
CA SER A 159 -1.21 5.53 -4.04
C SER A 159 -1.28 4.57 -5.22
N CYS A 160 -0.11 4.19 -5.76
CA CYS A 160 0.00 3.14 -6.75
C CYS A 160 0.22 1.73 -6.16
N LEU A 161 0.11 1.55 -4.84
CA LEU A 161 0.28 0.25 -4.17
C LEU A 161 -0.64 -0.83 -4.77
N PHE A 162 -1.93 -0.55 -4.92
CA PHE A 162 -2.88 -1.51 -5.51
C PHE A 162 -2.60 -1.79 -6.99
N SER A 163 -2.04 -0.81 -7.72
CA SER A 163 -1.61 -1.02 -9.11
C SER A 163 -0.37 -1.91 -9.19
N PHE A 164 0.56 -1.77 -8.25
CA PHE A 164 1.73 -2.65 -8.11
C PHE A 164 1.31 -4.09 -7.77
N LEU A 165 0.35 -4.25 -6.84
CA LEU A 165 -0.13 -5.57 -6.43
C LEU A 165 -1.08 -6.24 -7.44
N LYS A 166 -1.58 -5.51 -8.44
CA LYS A 166 -2.60 -5.98 -9.39
C LYS A 166 -2.35 -7.39 -9.96
N PRO A 167 -1.16 -7.76 -10.44
CA PRO A 167 -0.92 -9.11 -10.98
C PRO A 167 -1.16 -10.23 -9.97
N TRP A 168 -0.94 -9.95 -8.68
CA TRP A 168 -1.19 -10.91 -7.60
C TRP A 168 -2.65 -10.89 -7.16
N LEU A 169 -3.29 -9.72 -7.16
CA LEU A 169 -4.70 -9.58 -6.81
C LEU A 169 -5.61 -10.29 -7.81
N GLU A 170 -5.31 -10.20 -9.11
CA GLU A 170 -6.04 -10.94 -10.16
C GLU A 170 -5.93 -12.46 -9.96
N LYS A 171 -4.75 -12.95 -9.55
CA LYS A 171 -4.56 -14.37 -9.19
C LYS A 171 -5.35 -14.75 -7.95
N LEU A 172 -5.36 -13.89 -6.93
CA LEU A 172 -6.10 -14.11 -5.68
C LEU A 172 -7.61 -14.16 -5.94
N GLU A 173 -8.15 -13.22 -6.72
CA GLU A 173 -9.55 -13.21 -7.16
C GLU A 173 -9.92 -14.51 -7.88
N ALA A 174 -9.08 -14.97 -8.82
CA ALA A 174 -9.30 -16.25 -9.48
C ALA A 174 -9.26 -17.45 -8.51
N CYS A 175 -8.44 -17.40 -7.45
CA CYS A 175 -8.43 -18.43 -6.41
C CYS A 175 -9.72 -18.40 -5.57
N MET A 176 -10.22 -17.21 -5.24
CA MET A 176 -11.49 -17.02 -4.53
C MET A 176 -12.64 -17.54 -5.38
N ASP A 177 -12.72 -17.16 -6.65
CA ASP A 177 -13.76 -17.63 -7.57
C ASP A 177 -13.79 -19.15 -7.65
N LEU A 178 -12.63 -19.83 -7.76
CA LEU A 178 -12.58 -21.29 -7.75
C LEU A 178 -13.05 -21.92 -6.43
N PHE A 179 -12.67 -21.33 -5.30
CA PHE A 179 -13.05 -21.87 -3.99
C PHE A 179 -14.53 -21.67 -3.67
N PHE A 180 -15.12 -20.57 -4.12
CA PHE A 180 -16.50 -20.19 -3.83
C PHE A 180 -17.50 -20.57 -4.94
N SER A 181 -17.08 -20.76 -6.18
CA SER A 181 -17.95 -21.23 -7.28
C SER A 181 -18.59 -22.60 -7.00
N GLY A 182 -17.93 -23.45 -6.20
CA GLY A 182 -18.50 -24.73 -5.74
C GLY A 182 -19.51 -24.62 -4.59
N ARG A 183 -19.63 -23.46 -3.93
CA ARG A 183 -20.56 -23.21 -2.82
C ARG A 183 -21.50 -22.06 -3.21
N GLN A 184 -22.57 -22.40 -3.92
CA GLN A 184 -23.68 -21.50 -4.26
C GLN A 184 -23.30 -20.19 -4.98
N ALA A 185 -23.16 -20.30 -6.31
CA ALA A 185 -23.30 -19.17 -7.24
C ALA A 185 -24.70 -18.50 -7.18
N SER A 186 -25.67 -19.06 -6.44
CA SER A 186 -27.06 -18.58 -6.37
C SER A 186 -27.29 -17.38 -5.45
N SER A 187 -26.35 -17.04 -4.56
CA SER A 187 -26.53 -15.91 -3.62
C SER A 187 -25.79 -14.64 -4.03
N GLY A 188 -24.96 -14.64 -5.08
CA GLY A 188 -24.16 -13.46 -5.47
C GLY A 188 -23.18 -12.95 -4.41
N ILE A 189 -23.08 -13.62 -3.25
CA ILE A 189 -22.25 -13.28 -2.10
C ILE A 189 -21.13 -14.31 -2.02
N GLY A 190 -20.34 -14.41 -3.09
CA GLY A 190 -18.98 -14.91 -2.94
C GLY A 190 -18.15 -13.82 -2.28
N PRO A 191 -17.23 -14.12 -1.35
CA PRO A 191 -16.30 -13.12 -0.88
C PRO A 191 -15.44 -12.71 -2.08
N ARG A 192 -15.68 -11.49 -2.53
CA ARG A 192 -14.86 -10.80 -3.51
C ARG A 192 -13.94 -9.83 -2.78
N LEU A 193 -12.84 -9.47 -3.42
CA LEU A 193 -12.09 -8.30 -2.99
C LEU A 193 -12.94 -7.07 -3.35
N ILE A 194 -13.35 -6.29 -2.35
CA ILE A 194 -14.16 -5.09 -2.56
C ILE A 194 -13.35 -3.88 -2.15
N TYR A 195 -13.35 -2.85 -2.99
CA TYR A 195 -12.63 -1.62 -2.74
C TYR A 195 -13.57 -0.56 -2.17
N TYR A 196 -13.15 0.03 -1.06
CA TYR A 196 -13.84 1.15 -0.42
C TYR A 196 -12.95 2.37 -0.36
N CYS A 197 -13.54 3.54 -0.52
CA CYS A 197 -12.87 4.82 -0.30
C CYS A 197 -13.49 5.51 0.91
N VAL A 198 -12.64 5.96 1.82
CA VAL A 198 -13.06 6.59 3.07
C VAL A 198 -12.40 7.95 3.19
N ASP A 199 -13.19 9.01 3.31
CA ASP A 199 -12.66 10.35 3.56
C ASP A 199 -12.37 10.53 5.07
N ARG A 200 -11.09 10.73 5.42
CA ARG A 200 -10.59 10.87 6.80
C ARG A 200 -11.42 11.86 7.62
N CYS A 201 -11.80 12.98 7.02
CA CYS A 201 -12.48 14.08 7.70
C CYS A 201 -13.84 13.69 8.30
N THR A 202 -14.46 12.59 7.86
CA THR A 202 -15.73 12.09 8.39
C THR A 202 -15.58 11.44 9.77
N PHE A 203 -14.35 11.13 10.17
CA PHE A 203 -13.99 10.50 11.44
C PHE A 203 -13.11 11.38 12.33
N VAL A 204 -13.03 12.68 12.06
CA VAL A 204 -12.25 13.60 12.89
C VAL A 204 -13.21 14.62 13.48
N LEU A 205 -13.36 14.61 14.81
CA LEU A 205 -14.24 15.53 15.52
C LEU A 205 -13.72 16.98 15.45
N GLN A 206 -12.42 17.18 15.68
CA GLN A 206 -11.80 18.50 15.68
C GLN A 206 -11.62 19.05 14.26
N LYS A 207 -12.01 20.31 14.04
CA LYS A 207 -11.87 21.03 12.76
C LYS A 207 -10.95 22.26 12.94
N PRO A 208 -10.21 22.68 11.91
CA PRO A 208 -10.13 22.11 10.56
C PRO A 208 -9.37 20.77 10.53
N THR A 209 -9.60 19.97 9.49
CA THR A 209 -8.98 18.63 9.34
C THR A 209 -8.38 18.46 7.94
N PHE A 210 -7.57 17.44 7.72
CA PHE A 210 -6.93 17.19 6.43
C PHE A 210 -7.91 16.61 5.41
N GLN A 211 -7.78 17.03 4.16
CA GLN A 211 -8.41 16.31 3.05
C GLN A 211 -7.54 15.11 2.68
N LYS A 212 -7.77 13.99 3.36
CA LYS A 212 -7.15 12.70 3.05
C LYS A 212 -8.23 11.67 2.78
N LYS A 213 -7.99 10.84 1.76
CA LYS A 213 -8.83 9.71 1.41
C LYS A 213 -8.00 8.43 1.51
N TYR A 214 -8.52 7.48 2.26
CA TYR A 214 -7.99 6.13 2.38
C TYR A 214 -8.70 5.23 1.37
N LYS A 215 -7.97 4.29 0.77
CA LYS A 215 -8.53 3.23 -0.07
C LYS A 215 -8.27 1.91 0.62
N PHE A 216 -9.35 1.19 0.91
CA PHE A 216 -9.33 -0.12 1.53
C PHE A 216 -9.68 -1.18 0.49
N MET A 217 -8.95 -2.28 0.48
CA MET A 217 -9.31 -3.52 -0.20
C MET A 217 -9.73 -4.53 0.87
N CYS A 218 -10.99 -4.94 0.87
CA CYS A 218 -11.59 -5.73 1.94
C CYS A 218 -12.07 -7.09 1.45
N SER A 219 -12.11 -8.06 2.36
CA SER A 219 -12.69 -9.38 2.14
C SER A 219 -14.23 -9.36 2.22
N GLY A 220 -14.91 -9.01 1.14
CA GLY A 220 -16.38 -8.94 1.09
C GLY A 220 -17.00 -7.60 1.51
N THR A 221 -18.31 -7.62 1.79
CA THR A 221 -19.14 -6.41 1.94
C THR A 221 -19.20 -5.81 3.35
N TRP A 222 -18.62 -6.49 4.35
CA TRP A 222 -18.69 -6.10 5.76
C TRP A 222 -18.22 -4.66 6.06
N PHE A 223 -17.33 -4.11 5.22
CA PHE A 223 -16.75 -2.78 5.40
C PHE A 223 -17.63 -1.64 4.87
N GLN A 224 -18.71 -1.94 4.14
CA GLN A 224 -19.57 -0.93 3.52
C GLN A 224 -20.06 0.17 4.48
N PRO A 225 -20.45 -0.09 5.74
CA PRO A 225 -20.87 0.96 6.68
C PRO A 225 -19.77 1.98 7.03
N VAL A 226 -18.50 1.62 6.85
CA VAL A 226 -17.33 2.49 7.10
C VAL A 226 -17.06 3.43 5.92
N ALA A 227 -17.54 3.09 4.72
CA ALA A 227 -17.29 3.81 3.47
C ALA A 227 -18.03 5.16 3.43
N LYS A 228 -17.49 6.15 4.16
CA LYS A 228 -18.07 7.50 4.26
C LYS A 228 -17.37 8.49 3.35
N VAL A 229 -18.19 9.31 2.68
CA VAL A 229 -17.75 10.41 1.83
C VAL A 229 -17.85 11.72 2.62
N CYS A 230 -16.90 12.62 2.39
CA CYS A 230 -16.86 13.94 2.99
C CYS A 230 -18.14 14.76 2.71
N THR A 231 -18.79 15.23 3.78
CA THR A 231 -19.96 16.13 3.76
C THR A 231 -19.64 17.56 4.24
N CYS A 232 -18.37 17.87 4.54
CA CYS A 232 -17.97 19.20 5.02
C CYS A 232 -18.47 20.32 4.07
N PRO A 233 -19.16 21.36 4.59
CA PRO A 233 -19.71 22.43 3.76
C PRO A 233 -18.57 23.20 3.09
N GLY A 234 -18.61 23.26 1.75
CA GLY A 234 -17.57 23.90 0.95
C GLY A 234 -16.38 22.98 0.63
N ARG A 235 -16.63 21.83 -0.02
CA ARG A 235 -15.58 20.97 -0.64
C ARG A 235 -14.50 21.74 -1.44
N LYS A 236 -14.79 22.98 -1.83
CA LYS A 236 -13.82 23.96 -2.35
C LYS A 236 -12.84 24.42 -1.24
N LYS A 237 -11.84 23.59 -0.92
CA LYS A 237 -10.52 23.89 -0.32
C LYS A 237 -10.39 24.75 0.96
N LYS A 238 -11.40 25.49 1.41
CA LYS A 238 -11.24 26.50 2.48
C LYS A 238 -11.34 25.95 3.90
N LYS A 239 -11.86 24.72 4.10
CA LYS A 239 -12.03 24.11 5.44
C LYS A 239 -11.13 22.90 5.71
N HIS A 240 -10.45 22.40 4.68
CA HIS A 240 -9.47 21.35 4.87
C HIS A 240 -8.06 21.89 4.76
N LEU A 241 -7.19 21.42 5.65
CA LEU A 241 -5.78 21.73 5.60
C LEU A 241 -5.14 20.97 4.44
N GLU A 242 -4.33 21.65 3.63
CA GLU A 242 -3.54 21.04 2.57
C GLU A 242 -2.35 20.28 3.18
N LEU A 243 -2.15 19.04 2.75
CA LEU A 243 -1.01 18.22 3.19
C LEU A 243 0.28 18.53 2.40
N MET A 244 0.14 19.18 1.25
CA MET A 244 1.22 19.50 0.33
C MET A 244 1.06 20.94 -0.14
N VAL A 245 2.08 21.76 0.05
CA VAL A 245 2.09 23.16 -0.37
C VAL A 245 2.91 23.31 -1.63
N ARG A 246 2.37 24.04 -2.62
CA ARG A 246 3.07 24.37 -3.86
C ARG A 246 3.64 25.78 -3.76
N LYS A 247 4.97 25.90 -3.77
CA LYS A 247 5.66 27.19 -3.78
C LYS A 247 6.36 27.38 -5.13
N LYS A 248 6.23 28.56 -5.74
CA LYS A 248 6.96 28.90 -6.97
C LYS A 248 8.24 29.64 -6.57
N LYS A 249 9.40 29.03 -6.80
CA LYS A 249 10.72 29.62 -6.51
C LYS A 249 11.54 29.63 -7.81
N GLY A 250 11.91 30.82 -8.29
CA GLY A 250 12.71 30.98 -9.52
C GLY A 250 12.06 30.36 -10.78
N GLY A 251 10.73 30.49 -10.93
CA GLY A 251 10.01 29.93 -12.09
C GLY A 251 9.69 28.44 -12.00
N LYS A 252 10.32 27.68 -11.09
CA LYS A 252 10.03 26.26 -10.84
C LYS A 252 8.99 26.10 -9.72
N VAL A 253 8.11 25.12 -9.86
CA VAL A 253 7.13 24.75 -8.81
C VAL A 253 7.75 23.68 -7.92
N GLN A 254 7.93 23.99 -6.65
CA GLN A 254 8.33 23.04 -5.60
C GLN A 254 7.08 22.60 -4.83
N VAL A 255 6.96 21.30 -4.58
CA VAL A 255 5.83 20.71 -3.85
C VAL A 255 6.40 20.06 -2.60
N ASN A 256 6.13 20.66 -1.44
CA ASN A 256 6.66 20.19 -0.16
C ASN A 256 5.53 19.71 0.74
N GLY A 257 5.79 18.68 1.55
CA GLY A 257 4.89 18.28 2.64
C GLY A 257 4.79 19.37 3.70
N THR A 258 3.67 19.43 4.40
CA THR A 258 3.54 20.20 5.65
C THR A 258 3.90 19.33 6.84
N ASP A 259 4.17 19.92 8.01
CA ASP A 259 4.43 19.17 9.26
C ASP A 259 3.27 18.22 9.63
N GLN A 260 2.09 18.53 9.13
CA GLN A 260 0.88 17.75 9.31
C GLN A 260 0.86 16.44 8.52
N LEU A 261 1.76 16.27 7.55
CA LEU A 261 1.83 15.07 6.72
C LEU A 261 2.08 13.82 7.56
N LYS A 262 2.94 13.91 8.59
CA LYS A 262 3.22 12.82 9.53
C LYS A 262 1.95 12.40 10.28
N GLY A 263 1.25 13.35 10.89
CA GLY A 263 0.00 13.11 11.61
C GLY A 263 -1.15 12.62 10.71
N SER A 264 -1.13 13.00 9.42
CA SER A 264 -2.13 12.52 8.46
C SER A 264 -2.02 11.02 8.18
N GLY A 265 -0.85 10.41 8.42
CA GLY A 265 -0.60 8.97 8.32
C GLY A 265 -1.50 8.15 9.25
N LEU A 266 -1.76 8.69 10.44
CA LEU A 266 -2.47 8.00 11.51
C LEU A 266 -3.98 7.95 11.25
N TYR A 267 -4.59 6.82 11.60
CA TYR A 267 -6.05 6.69 11.65
C TYR A 267 -6.62 7.53 12.78
N PRO A 268 -7.72 8.27 12.53
CA PRO A 268 -8.54 8.78 13.62
C PRO A 268 -9.09 7.61 14.46
N ALA A 269 -9.20 7.78 15.78
CA ALA A 269 -9.73 6.75 16.66
C ALA A 269 -11.15 6.32 16.25
N GLU A 270 -11.97 7.27 15.82
CA GLU A 270 -13.35 7.05 15.37
C GLU A 270 -13.42 6.22 14.08
N LEU A 271 -12.38 6.25 13.25
CA LEU A 271 -12.28 5.35 12.10
C LEU A 271 -12.01 3.92 12.58
N GLY A 272 -11.08 3.74 13.52
CA GLY A 272 -10.82 2.44 14.14
C GLY A 272 -12.09 1.85 14.79
N ALA A 273 -12.82 2.66 15.56
CA ALA A 273 -14.10 2.28 16.15
C ALA A 273 -15.15 1.89 15.10
N ALA A 274 -15.27 2.64 14.00
CA ALA A 274 -16.21 2.32 12.93
C ALA A 274 -15.87 0.99 12.23
N ILE A 275 -14.58 0.70 12.02
CA ILE A 275 -14.12 -0.58 11.45
C ILE A 275 -14.52 -1.75 12.36
N VAL A 276 -14.23 -1.65 13.65
CA VAL A 276 -14.58 -2.69 14.64
C VAL A 276 -16.08 -2.91 14.69
N LEU A 277 -16.88 -1.83 14.73
CA LEU A 277 -18.34 -1.93 14.71
C LEU A 277 -18.83 -2.62 13.43
N ALA A 278 -18.33 -2.25 12.24
CA ALA A 278 -18.75 -2.88 10.98
C ALA A 278 -18.45 -4.38 10.94
N TRP A 279 -17.29 -4.79 11.45
CA TRP A 279 -16.92 -6.19 11.63
C TRP A 279 -17.85 -6.92 12.63
N MET A 280 -18.15 -6.33 13.78
CA MET A 280 -19.05 -6.93 14.78
C MET A 280 -20.45 -7.21 14.21
N HIS A 281 -21.04 -6.25 13.48
CA HIS A 281 -22.35 -6.43 12.86
C HIS A 281 -22.34 -7.56 11.82
N SER A 282 -21.21 -7.79 11.15
CA SER A 282 -21.07 -8.83 10.14
C SER A 282 -20.91 -10.23 10.75
N LYS A 283 -20.47 -10.33 12.01
CA LYS A 283 -20.44 -11.60 12.77
C LYS A 283 -21.84 -12.05 13.18
N THR A 284 -22.71 -11.10 13.53
CA THR A 284 -24.05 -11.39 14.06
C THR A 284 -25.13 -11.45 12.99
N ALA A 285 -24.87 -10.87 11.81
CA ALA A 285 -25.81 -10.93 10.70
C ALA A 285 -26.00 -12.39 10.25
N PRO A 286 -27.25 -12.87 10.11
CA PRO A 286 -27.49 -14.08 9.34
C PRO A 286 -26.91 -13.88 7.94
N ALA A 287 -26.39 -14.95 7.32
CA ALA A 287 -25.78 -14.89 6.00
C ALA A 287 -26.66 -14.02 5.08
N PRO A 288 -26.13 -12.93 4.48
CA PRO A 288 -26.96 -11.98 3.78
C PRO A 288 -27.76 -12.71 2.68
N THR A 289 -29.04 -12.41 2.57
CA THR A 289 -29.80 -12.74 1.37
C THR A 289 -29.20 -11.93 0.21
N ALA A 290 -29.02 -12.56 -0.95
CA ALA A 290 -28.35 -12.00 -2.12
C ALA A 290 -28.64 -10.49 -2.34
N PRO A 291 -27.62 -9.62 -2.49
CA PRO A 291 -27.86 -8.25 -2.89
C PRO A 291 -28.51 -8.22 -4.27
N GLY A 292 -29.52 -7.37 -4.44
CA GLY A 292 -30.14 -7.13 -5.74
C GLY A 292 -29.11 -6.67 -6.78
N PRO A 293 -29.38 -6.87 -8.08
CA PRO A 293 -28.43 -6.72 -9.19
C PRO A 293 -27.82 -5.32 -9.42
N ASP A 294 -28.07 -4.32 -8.57
CA ASP A 294 -27.86 -2.89 -8.92
C ASP A 294 -26.61 -2.25 -8.28
N PHE A 295 -25.64 -3.00 -7.77
CA PHE A 295 -24.40 -2.39 -7.26
C PHE A 295 -23.38 -2.14 -8.39
N GLU A 296 -23.55 -1.03 -9.10
CA GLU A 296 -22.53 -0.52 -10.02
C GLU A 296 -21.37 0.14 -9.25
N ASP A 297 -20.12 -0.21 -9.57
CA ASP A 297 -18.93 0.47 -9.02
C ASP A 297 -18.84 1.89 -9.63
N PRO A 298 -19.10 2.96 -8.86
CA PRO A 298 -19.13 4.33 -9.37
C PRO A 298 -17.74 4.87 -9.77
N TRP A 299 -16.68 4.06 -9.68
CA TRP A 299 -15.30 4.43 -10.02
C TRP A 299 -14.71 3.66 -11.20
N ALA A 300 -15.35 2.60 -11.69
CA ALA A 300 -14.91 1.87 -12.88
C ALA A 300 -14.87 2.79 -14.13
N GLU A 301 -15.84 3.70 -14.26
CA GLU A 301 -15.94 4.61 -15.42
C GLU A 301 -14.89 5.73 -15.43
N LYS A 302 -14.46 6.23 -14.26
CA LYS A 302 -13.51 7.37 -14.20
C LYS A 302 -12.06 7.00 -14.52
N ALA A 303 -11.72 5.71 -14.50
CA ALA A 303 -10.39 5.25 -14.90
C ALA A 303 -10.19 5.26 -16.43
N ALA A 304 -11.27 5.14 -17.21
CA ALA A 304 -11.22 5.11 -18.67
C ALA A 304 -11.05 6.50 -19.30
N ASP A 305 -11.58 7.57 -18.68
CA ASP A 305 -11.72 8.89 -19.31
C ASP A 305 -10.52 9.84 -19.10
N THR A 306 -9.35 9.33 -18.66
CA THR A 306 -8.10 10.11 -18.53
C THR A 306 -7.02 9.73 -19.53
N GLN A 307 -7.39 9.41 -20.78
CA GLN A 307 -6.45 9.47 -21.90
C GLN A 307 -6.27 10.93 -22.39
N PRO A 308 -5.03 11.40 -22.59
CA PRO A 308 -4.80 12.81 -22.82
C PRO A 308 -5.04 13.20 -24.29
N LYS A 309 -6.09 13.98 -24.54
CA LYS A 309 -6.30 14.83 -25.75
C LYS A 309 -5.16 15.82 -26.05
N LYS A 310 -4.03 15.77 -25.32
CA LYS A 310 -2.87 16.66 -25.49
C LYS A 310 -1.90 16.27 -26.61
N ARG A 311 -1.99 15.06 -27.19
CA ARG A 311 -1.09 14.66 -28.30
C ARG A 311 -1.46 15.26 -29.66
N ALA A 312 -2.73 15.59 -29.90
CA ALA A 312 -3.15 16.19 -31.17
C ALA A 312 -2.60 17.62 -31.39
N ARG A 313 -2.36 18.38 -30.32
CA ARG A 313 -1.96 19.80 -30.42
C ARG A 313 -0.44 20.04 -30.56
N GLN A 314 0.38 18.98 -30.46
CA GLN A 314 1.83 19.08 -30.65
C GLN A 314 2.29 18.68 -32.06
N GLN A 315 1.50 17.92 -32.82
CA GLN A 315 1.83 17.58 -34.21
C GLN A 315 1.51 18.70 -35.21
N GLU A 316 0.57 19.62 -34.90
CA GLU A 316 0.28 20.78 -35.77
C GLU A 316 1.32 21.91 -35.70
N LYS A 317 2.23 21.91 -34.71
CA LYS A 317 3.25 22.96 -34.55
C LYS A 317 4.62 22.62 -35.12
N SER A 318 4.83 21.40 -35.62
CA SER A 318 6.13 20.96 -36.16
C SER A 318 6.27 21.06 -37.68
N SER A 319 5.27 21.56 -38.42
CA SER A 319 5.29 21.66 -39.89
C SER A 319 5.67 23.04 -40.46
N SER A 320 6.07 24.01 -39.63
CA SER A 320 6.49 25.35 -40.07
C SER A 320 8.03 25.49 -40.06
N SER A 321 8.71 24.83 -40.99
CA SER A 321 10.15 25.00 -41.24
C SER A 321 10.42 26.21 -42.16
N ARG A 322 11.15 27.20 -41.66
CA ARG A 322 11.73 28.30 -42.46
C ARG A 322 13.25 28.16 -42.45
N PRO A 323 13.96 28.13 -43.59
CA PRO A 323 15.39 27.89 -43.61
C PRO A 323 16.17 29.19 -43.36
N LYS A 324 17.18 29.15 -42.49
CA LYS A 324 18.21 30.20 -42.41
C LYS A 324 19.61 29.60 -42.56
N LYS A 325 20.33 30.22 -43.50
CA LYS A 325 21.71 30.01 -43.95
C LYS A 325 22.75 30.45 -42.91
N ARG A 326 23.99 30.03 -43.21
CA ARG A 326 25.35 30.44 -42.75
C ARG A 326 25.92 29.57 -41.63
N ALA A 327 27.02 28.81 -41.77
CA ALA A 327 28.33 28.96 -42.42
C ALA A 327 29.42 29.60 -41.52
N LYS A 328 30.50 28.81 -41.37
CA LYS A 328 31.95 29.10 -41.19
C LYS A 328 32.64 28.91 -39.83
N GLN A 329 33.85 28.32 -40.00
CA GLN A 329 35.09 28.25 -39.19
C GLN A 329 35.18 27.14 -38.12
N GLN A 330 35.99 26.07 -38.26
CA GLN A 330 37.49 25.96 -38.30
C GLN A 330 38.12 26.69 -37.09
N GLU A 331 39.01 26.15 -36.26
CA GLU A 331 40.12 25.21 -36.47
C GLU A 331 40.79 24.89 -35.10
N LYS A 332 41.58 23.79 -35.02
CA LYS A 332 42.75 23.55 -34.12
C LYS A 332 42.44 23.33 -32.62
N SER A 333 43.15 22.51 -31.84
CA SER A 333 44.47 21.89 -31.98
C SER A 333 44.58 20.65 -31.09
N SER A 334 45.38 19.68 -31.56
CA SER A 334 45.99 18.58 -30.86
C SER A 334 46.73 18.95 -29.57
N CYS A 335 46.69 18.09 -28.55
CA CYS A 335 47.86 17.82 -27.71
C CYS A 335 47.78 16.40 -27.15
N SER A 336 48.89 15.67 -27.24
CA SER A 336 49.03 14.25 -26.91
C SER A 336 50.02 14.06 -25.76
N ARG A 337 49.84 12.90 -25.08
CA ARG A 337 50.76 12.17 -24.17
C ARG A 337 50.99 12.70 -22.74
N PRO A 338 51.53 11.89 -21.79
CA PRO A 338 51.85 10.45 -21.82
C PRO A 338 51.32 9.63 -20.61
N ALA A 339 51.62 8.34 -20.64
CA ALA A 339 51.41 7.32 -19.62
C ALA A 339 52.37 7.41 -18.42
N GLY A 340 51.93 6.83 -17.29
CA GLY A 340 52.78 6.06 -16.38
C GLY A 340 53.16 6.72 -15.05
N ALA A 341 52.61 6.23 -13.94
CA ALA A 341 53.35 6.09 -12.68
C ALA A 341 52.61 5.13 -11.72
N ALA A 342 53.39 4.21 -11.15
CA ALA A 342 53.01 3.19 -10.18
C ALA A 342 52.61 3.80 -8.82
N GLY A 343 51.63 3.19 -8.15
CA GLY A 343 51.17 3.57 -6.82
C GLY A 343 50.95 2.34 -5.93
N LYS A 344 51.78 2.28 -4.89
CA LYS A 344 51.97 1.24 -3.86
C LYS A 344 50.69 0.64 -3.25
N GLN A 345 50.80 -0.67 -2.98
CA GLN A 345 50.01 -1.42 -1.98
C GLN A 345 50.15 -0.79 -0.60
N THR A 346 49.03 -0.57 0.10
CA THR A 346 48.98 -0.37 1.54
C THR A 346 47.96 -1.30 2.19
N LEU A 347 48.34 -1.74 3.39
CA LEU A 347 47.81 -2.84 4.14
C LEU A 347 46.34 -2.70 4.58
N LYS A 348 45.67 -3.85 4.60
CA LYS A 348 44.41 -4.14 5.28
C LYS A 348 44.50 -3.78 6.78
N LYS A 349 43.51 -3.02 7.27
CA LYS A 349 43.07 -3.00 8.68
C LYS A 349 41.57 -3.32 8.73
N PRO A 350 41.07 -3.86 9.85
CA PRO A 350 39.85 -4.67 9.91
C PRO A 350 38.57 -3.83 9.90
N ALA A 351 37.48 -4.52 9.53
CA ALA A 351 36.12 -4.01 9.39
C ALA A 351 35.68 -3.19 10.61
N ALA A 352 35.48 -1.89 10.39
CA ALA A 352 34.61 -1.08 11.21
C ALA A 352 33.16 -1.50 10.93
N GLN A 353 32.39 -1.70 11.99
CA GLN A 353 30.93 -1.81 11.91
C GLN A 353 30.40 -0.59 11.15
N LEU A 354 29.78 -0.82 10.00
CA LEU A 354 28.99 0.17 9.29
C LEU A 354 27.80 0.53 10.18
N GLN A 355 27.92 1.64 10.91
CA GLN A 355 26.73 2.36 11.34
C GLN A 355 26.00 2.77 10.06
N GLU A 356 24.76 2.33 9.92
CA GLU A 356 23.86 2.85 8.89
C GLU A 356 23.80 4.38 9.08
N PRO A 357 23.94 5.17 8.00
CA PRO A 357 23.81 6.61 8.12
C PRO A 357 22.39 6.92 8.60
N ASP A 358 22.29 7.76 9.64
CA ASP A 358 21.04 8.41 10.03
C ASP A 358 20.45 9.10 8.80
N PHE A 359 19.50 8.41 8.17
CA PHE A 359 18.75 8.93 7.05
C PHE A 359 17.63 9.81 7.60
N ASP A 360 17.91 11.11 7.72
CA ASP A 360 16.86 12.13 7.89
C ASP A 360 16.13 12.31 6.55
N PRO A 361 14.87 11.84 6.41
CA PRO A 361 14.12 11.97 5.17
C PRO A 361 13.65 13.40 4.88
N TRP A 362 13.90 14.35 5.80
CA TRP A 362 13.30 15.68 5.78
C TRP A 362 14.31 16.83 5.80
N GLY A 363 15.57 16.55 5.44
CA GLY A 363 16.58 17.59 5.16
C GLY A 363 16.15 18.64 4.15
#